data_AF-A0A1E9JGU2-F1
#
_entry.id   AF-A0A1E9JGU2-F1
#
_cell.length_a   1.000
_cell.length_b   1.000
_cell.length_c   1.000
_cell.angle_alpha   90.00
_cell.angle_beta   90.00
_cell.angle_gamma   90.00
#
_symmetry.space_group_name_H-M   'P 1'
#
loop_
_entity.id
_entity.type
_entity.pdbx_description
1 polymer ?
#
loop_
_entity_poly.entity_id
_entity_poly.type
_entity_poly.pdbx_seq_one_letter_code
_entity_poly.pdbx_strand_id
1 'polypeptide(L)'
;MTTGEYFNKIAEQYEKTFDIYRDKEINGEKYLAYGHFYSHSEKYVLVKEVQLWEVKSHEHIIFMDISEIKMNDLKKVDILIKEYMEPFLVRKGEKYPEKNHMYSFLTVVIFTSKRISDDMKRKIKKYKYEKNYLFFIRGYTSGRIIVIDTENMEIVTNKSGKVLGKFYRKIFEQNNILN
;
A
#
# COMPACT_ATOMS: atom_id res chain seq x y z
N MET A 1 -0.01 -21.30 9.18
CA MET A 1 -0.79 -20.06 9.38
C MET A 1 -1.58 -19.79 8.12
N THR A 2 -2.89 -19.56 8.23
CA THR A 2 -3.78 -19.26 7.10
C THR A 2 -3.60 -17.82 6.61
N THR A 3 -4.16 -17.49 5.43
CA THR A 3 -4.20 -16.10 4.91
C THR A 3 -4.89 -15.17 5.91
N GLY A 4 -6.04 -15.59 6.46
CA GLY A 4 -6.81 -14.84 7.45
C GLY A 4 -6.08 -14.62 8.77
N GLU A 5 -5.41 -15.64 9.33
CA GLU A 5 -4.61 -15.51 10.55
C GLU A 5 -3.47 -14.51 10.37
N TYR A 6 -2.78 -14.55 9.22
CA TYR A 6 -1.69 -13.64 8.97
C TYR A 6 -2.15 -12.21 8.68
N PHE A 7 -3.27 -12.07 7.96
CA PHE A 7 -3.94 -10.79 7.80
C PHE A 7 -4.29 -10.15 9.16
N ASN A 8 -4.89 -10.90 10.07
CA ASN A 8 -5.26 -10.38 11.40
C ASN A 8 -4.04 -9.85 12.16
N LYS A 9 -2.91 -10.59 12.15
CA LYS A 9 -1.67 -10.13 12.79
C LYS A 9 -1.10 -8.86 12.15
N ILE A 10 -1.17 -8.76 10.83
CA ILE A 10 -0.77 -7.54 10.11
C ILE A 10 -1.70 -6.38 10.47
N ALA A 11 -3.01 -6.61 10.49
CA ALA A 11 -4.00 -5.60 10.85
C ALA A 11 -3.78 -5.08 12.27
N GLU A 12 -3.56 -5.96 13.26
CA GLU A 12 -3.23 -5.59 14.65
C GLU A 12 -1.97 -4.71 14.76
N GLN A 13 -0.95 -4.95 13.93
CA GLN A 13 0.23 -4.06 13.92
C GLN A 13 -0.08 -2.70 13.28
N TYR A 14 -0.90 -2.68 12.22
CA TYR A 14 -1.29 -1.44 11.57
C TYR A 14 -2.27 -0.60 12.40
N GLU A 15 -3.19 -1.22 13.14
CA GLU A 15 -4.17 -0.53 14.02
C GLU A 15 -3.51 0.37 15.08
N LYS A 16 -2.21 0.19 15.36
CA LYS A 16 -1.43 1.08 16.24
C LYS A 16 -1.20 2.48 15.67
N THR A 17 -1.22 2.62 14.35
CA THR A 17 -0.90 3.87 13.65
C THR A 17 -1.81 4.21 12.48
N PHE A 18 -2.60 3.26 11.97
CA PHE A 18 -3.52 3.43 10.85
C PHE A 18 -4.96 3.28 11.33
N ASP A 19 -5.86 4.06 10.72
CA ASP A 19 -7.29 3.76 10.75
C ASP A 19 -7.56 2.56 9.83
N ILE A 20 -8.07 1.46 10.38
CA ILE A 20 -8.40 0.24 9.63
C ILE A 20 -9.91 0.09 9.50
N TYR A 21 -10.37 -0.03 8.25
CA TYR A 21 -11.77 -0.22 7.87
C TYR A 21 -11.93 -1.60 7.22
N ARG A 22 -12.45 -2.57 7.98
CA ARG A 22 -12.64 -3.96 7.51
C ARG A 22 -13.83 -4.10 6.55
N ASP A 23 -13.83 -5.20 5.79
CA ASP A 23 -14.91 -5.59 4.87
C ASP A 23 -15.30 -4.48 3.90
N LYS A 24 -14.28 -3.86 3.28
CA LYS A 24 -14.46 -2.69 2.43
C LYS A 24 -14.95 -3.13 1.05
N GLU A 25 -16.01 -2.50 0.56
CA GLU A 25 -16.44 -2.63 -0.83
C GLU A 25 -16.00 -1.41 -1.65
N ILE A 26 -15.41 -1.65 -2.82
CA ILE A 26 -15.02 -0.62 -3.79
C ILE A 26 -15.46 -1.11 -5.17
N ASN A 27 -16.29 -0.32 -5.85
CA ASN A 27 -16.83 -0.64 -7.19
C ASN A 27 -17.46 -2.05 -7.29
N GLY A 28 -18.14 -2.52 -6.24
CA GLY A 28 -18.77 -3.84 -6.17
C GLY A 28 -17.83 -5.01 -5.87
N GLU A 29 -16.52 -4.76 -5.71
CA GLU A 29 -15.53 -5.76 -5.31
C GLU A 29 -15.27 -5.65 -3.79
N LYS A 30 -15.19 -6.80 -3.12
CA LYS A 30 -14.95 -6.90 -1.68
C LYS A 30 -13.47 -7.04 -1.37
N TYR A 31 -13.02 -6.30 -0.38
CA TYR A 31 -11.65 -6.26 0.13
C TYR A 31 -11.65 -6.58 1.62
N LEU A 32 -10.59 -7.23 2.10
CA LEU A 32 -10.47 -7.59 3.52
C LEU A 32 -10.50 -6.35 4.42
N ALA A 33 -9.76 -5.32 4.01
CA ALA A 33 -9.76 -4.03 4.68
C ALA A 33 -9.17 -2.92 3.80
N TYR A 34 -9.46 -1.69 4.19
CA TYR A 34 -8.76 -0.48 3.79
C TYR A 34 -8.07 0.12 5.02
N GLY A 35 -6.78 0.44 4.91
CA GLY A 35 -6.02 1.14 5.93
C GLY A 35 -5.64 2.55 5.47
N HIS A 36 -5.76 3.53 6.36
CA HIS A 36 -5.33 4.90 6.11
C HIS A 36 -4.43 5.41 7.23
N PHE A 37 -3.27 5.93 6.85
CA PHE A 37 -2.44 6.74 7.71
C PHE A 37 -2.32 8.14 7.12
N TYR A 38 -2.43 9.14 7.99
CA TYR A 38 -2.21 10.53 7.67
C TYR A 38 -1.16 11.10 8.61
N SER A 39 -0.12 11.71 8.03
CA SER A 39 0.86 12.49 8.78
C SER A 39 0.86 13.93 8.30
N HIS A 40 0.95 14.82 9.28
CA HIS A 40 1.11 16.25 9.12
C HIS A 40 2.30 16.68 9.96
N SER A 41 3.25 17.40 9.38
CA SER A 41 4.34 18.03 10.13
C SER A 41 4.64 19.44 9.61
N GLU A 42 5.05 20.30 10.51
CA GLU A 42 5.56 21.64 10.19
C GLU A 42 7.07 21.56 10.01
N LYS A 43 7.60 22.04 8.87
CA LYS A 43 9.05 22.13 8.67
C LYS A 43 9.49 23.59 8.80
N TYR A 44 10.21 23.91 9.88
CA TYR A 44 10.85 25.21 10.06
C TYR A 44 12.06 25.32 9.13
N VAL A 45 12.06 26.30 8.21
CA VAL A 45 13.28 26.69 7.50
C VAL A 45 13.80 27.97 8.16
N LEU A 46 15.00 27.88 8.75
CA LEU A 46 15.73 28.94 9.45
C LEU A 46 16.26 30.03 8.49
N VAL A 47 15.39 30.65 7.71
CA VAL A 47 15.73 31.88 6.98
C VAL A 47 14.61 32.89 7.23
N LYS A 48 15.01 34.07 7.70
CA LYS A 48 14.17 35.22 8.04
C LYS A 48 13.14 35.47 6.92
N GLU A 49 11.87 35.62 7.30
CA GLU A 49 10.65 35.66 6.47
C GLU A 49 9.97 34.28 6.29
N VAL A 50 9.22 33.90 7.33
CA VAL A 50 8.65 32.58 7.57
C VAL A 50 7.43 32.32 6.68
N GLN A 51 7.56 31.38 5.74
CA GLN A 51 6.42 30.56 5.28
C GLN A 51 6.49 29.20 5.98
N LEU A 52 5.48 28.90 6.81
CA LEU A 52 5.23 27.55 7.31
C LEU A 52 4.88 26.66 6.11
N TRP A 53 5.79 25.79 5.68
CA TRP A 53 5.42 24.72 4.76
C TRP A 53 5.01 23.53 5.60
N GLU A 54 3.72 23.45 5.90
CA GLU A 54 3.09 22.19 6.32
C GLU A 54 3.45 21.12 5.29
N VAL A 55 3.72 19.88 5.68
CA VAL A 55 3.84 18.77 4.72
C VAL A 55 2.85 17.69 5.08
N LYS A 56 2.04 17.31 4.10
CA LYS A 56 0.97 16.31 4.24
C LYS A 56 1.35 15.04 3.51
N SER A 57 1.36 13.92 4.23
CA SER A 57 1.71 12.61 3.69
C SER A 57 0.61 11.61 4.00
N HIS A 58 0.25 10.79 3.02
CA HIS A 58 -0.76 9.76 3.19
C HIS A 58 -0.23 8.38 2.82
N GLU A 59 -0.64 7.37 3.58
CA GLU A 59 -0.48 5.96 3.19
C GLU A 59 -1.85 5.31 3.14
N HIS A 60 -2.18 4.78 1.96
CA HIS A 60 -3.41 4.05 1.70
C HIS A 60 -3.04 2.59 1.44
N ILE A 61 -3.70 1.67 2.14
CA ILE A 61 -3.46 0.23 2.01
C ILE A 61 -4.78 -0.47 1.71
N ILE A 62 -4.82 -1.29 0.67
CA ILE A 62 -5.93 -2.21 0.39
C ILE A 62 -5.44 -3.63 0.58
N PHE A 63 -6.19 -4.43 1.33
CA PHE A 63 -5.90 -5.84 1.61
C PHE A 63 -6.84 -6.74 0.80
N MET A 64 -6.29 -7.71 0.08
CA MET A 64 -7.00 -8.66 -0.77
C MET A 64 -6.66 -10.10 -0.35
N ASP A 65 -7.65 -11.00 -0.38
CA ASP A 65 -7.40 -12.44 -0.34
C ASP A 65 -7.67 -13.03 -1.74
N ILE A 66 -6.65 -13.63 -2.34
CA ILE A 66 -6.73 -14.26 -3.66
C ILE A 66 -6.11 -15.64 -3.55
N SER A 67 -6.90 -16.70 -3.77
CA SER A 67 -6.43 -18.08 -3.62
C SER A 67 -5.16 -18.39 -4.42
N GLU A 68 -5.06 -17.85 -5.63
CA GLU A 68 -3.91 -18.01 -6.52
C GLU A 68 -3.78 -16.80 -7.42
N ILE A 69 -2.68 -16.05 -7.28
CA ILE A 69 -2.47 -14.83 -8.06
C ILE A 69 -2.20 -15.13 -9.55
N LYS A 70 -3.01 -14.54 -10.42
CA LYS A 70 -2.90 -14.62 -11.89
C LYS A 70 -2.68 -13.25 -12.50
N MET A 71 -2.42 -13.23 -13.81
CA MET A 71 -2.17 -11.98 -14.54
C MET A 71 -3.36 -11.02 -14.50
N ASN A 72 -4.59 -11.55 -14.49
CA ASN A 72 -5.79 -10.71 -14.40
C ASN A 72 -5.90 -10.03 -13.03
N ASP A 73 -5.45 -10.65 -11.95
CA ASP A 73 -5.42 -10.02 -10.62
C ASP A 73 -4.44 -8.86 -10.60
N LEU A 74 -3.24 -9.04 -11.17
CA LEU A 74 -2.27 -7.94 -11.27
C LEU A 74 -2.80 -6.77 -12.14
N LYS A 75 -3.59 -7.06 -13.18
CA LYS A 75 -4.30 -6.03 -13.96
C LYS A 75 -5.39 -5.34 -13.13
N LYS A 76 -6.18 -6.09 -12.34
CA LYS A 76 -7.18 -5.53 -11.41
C LYS A 76 -6.52 -4.60 -10.40
N VAL A 77 -5.34 -4.94 -9.90
CA VAL A 77 -4.56 -4.08 -8.98
C VAL A 77 -4.11 -2.79 -9.65
N ASP A 78 -3.63 -2.86 -10.89
CA ASP A 78 -3.24 -1.67 -11.67
C ASP A 78 -4.44 -0.74 -11.90
N ILE A 79 -5.59 -1.30 -12.27
CA ILE A 79 -6.87 -0.59 -12.43
C ILE A 79 -7.30 0.03 -11.10
N LEU A 80 -7.31 -0.72 -10.00
CA LEU A 80 -7.65 -0.21 -8.67
C LEU A 80 -6.79 1.00 -8.29
N ILE A 81 -5.47 0.92 -8.53
CA ILE A 81 -4.56 2.01 -8.22
C ILE A 81 -4.84 3.25 -9.09
N LYS A 82 -5.01 3.06 -10.40
CA LYS A 82 -5.11 4.17 -11.38
C LYS A 82 -6.48 4.80 -11.45
N GLU A 83 -7.54 4.02 -11.24
CA GLU A 83 -8.91 4.44 -11.47
C GLU A 83 -9.68 4.70 -10.18
N TYR A 84 -9.24 4.12 -9.05
CA TYR A 84 -9.86 4.37 -7.75
C TYR A 84 -8.93 5.07 -6.76
N MET A 85 -7.82 4.43 -6.38
CA MET A 85 -6.98 4.91 -5.27
C MET A 85 -6.38 6.28 -5.57
N GLU A 86 -5.75 6.47 -6.73
CA GLU A 86 -5.17 7.76 -7.07
C GLU A 86 -6.22 8.86 -7.28
N PRO A 87 -7.28 8.67 -8.10
CA PRO A 87 -8.24 9.75 -8.34
C PRO A 87 -9.06 10.13 -7.11
N PHE A 88 -9.46 9.16 -6.29
CA PHE A 88 -10.42 9.40 -5.20
C PHE A 88 -9.77 9.47 -3.81
N LEU A 89 -8.73 8.68 -3.52
CA LEU A 89 -8.09 8.75 -2.20
C LEU A 89 -7.03 9.86 -2.14
N VAL A 90 -6.29 10.09 -3.24
CA VAL A 90 -5.24 11.12 -3.28
C VAL A 90 -5.78 12.46 -3.76
N ARG A 91 -6.37 12.51 -4.96
CA ARG A 91 -6.87 13.75 -5.55
C ARG A 91 -8.27 14.15 -5.10
N LYS A 92 -9.04 13.23 -4.50
CA LYS A 92 -10.42 13.47 -4.07
C LYS A 92 -11.32 14.01 -5.20
N GLY A 93 -11.12 13.51 -6.42
CA GLY A 93 -11.85 13.95 -7.61
C GLY A 93 -11.28 15.20 -8.31
N GLU A 94 -10.34 15.90 -7.67
CA GLU A 94 -9.78 17.15 -8.19
C GLU A 94 -8.67 16.94 -9.22
N LYS A 95 -8.25 18.01 -9.90
CA LYS A 95 -7.13 17.97 -10.84
C LYS A 95 -5.79 17.61 -10.17
N TYR A 96 -5.60 18.05 -8.92
CA TYR A 96 -4.38 17.87 -8.14
C TYR A 96 -4.73 17.53 -6.68
N PRO A 97 -3.82 16.88 -5.92
CA PRO A 97 -4.05 16.68 -4.48
C PRO A 97 -4.06 18.03 -3.74
N GLU A 98 -4.30 18.01 -2.43
CA GLU A 98 -4.39 19.23 -1.63
C GLU A 98 -3.08 20.04 -1.56
N LYS A 99 -3.18 21.30 -1.09
CA LYS A 99 -2.00 22.12 -0.84
C LYS A 99 -1.06 21.41 0.12
N ASN A 100 0.23 21.53 -0.18
CA ASN A 100 1.31 20.93 0.59
C ASN A 100 1.29 19.40 0.72
N HIS A 101 0.57 18.72 -0.18
CA HIS A 101 0.72 17.28 -0.37
C HIS A 101 2.16 16.96 -0.78
N MET A 102 2.87 16.20 0.06
CA MET A 102 4.25 15.77 -0.17
C MET A 102 4.28 14.44 -0.91
N TYR A 103 3.61 13.43 -0.37
CA TYR A 103 3.45 12.15 -1.06
C TYR A 103 2.21 11.39 -0.61
N SER A 104 1.77 10.49 -1.50
CA SER A 104 0.85 9.42 -1.16
C SER A 104 1.42 8.07 -1.56
N PHE A 105 1.37 7.09 -0.66
CA PHE A 105 1.69 5.70 -1.00
C PHE A 105 0.41 4.90 -1.18
N LEU A 106 0.26 4.27 -2.35
CA LEU A 106 -0.89 3.44 -2.70
C LEU A 106 -0.46 1.99 -2.67
N THR A 107 -0.74 1.33 -1.56
CA THR A 107 -0.29 -0.02 -1.28
C THR A 107 -1.42 -1.01 -1.50
N VAL A 108 -1.13 -2.08 -2.22
CA VAL A 108 -2.00 -3.25 -2.32
C VAL A 108 -1.26 -4.45 -1.76
N VAL A 109 -1.84 -5.06 -0.73
CA VAL A 109 -1.33 -6.26 -0.07
C VAL A 109 -2.25 -7.41 -0.43
N ILE A 110 -1.68 -8.44 -1.05
CA ILE A 110 -2.41 -9.62 -1.53
C ILE A 110 -1.93 -10.82 -0.74
N PHE A 111 -2.85 -11.48 -0.05
CA PHE A 111 -2.63 -12.79 0.55
C PHE A 111 -2.99 -13.87 -0.46
N THR A 112 -2.14 -14.88 -0.58
CA THR A 112 -2.37 -16.06 -1.41
C THR A 112 -2.05 -17.32 -0.63
N SER A 113 -2.92 -18.33 -0.79
CA SER A 113 -2.75 -19.65 -0.19
C SER A 113 -1.97 -20.61 -1.10
N LYS A 114 -1.57 -20.16 -2.30
CA LYS A 114 -0.76 -20.94 -3.24
C LYS A 114 0.54 -20.25 -3.60
N ARG A 115 1.51 -21.08 -3.97
CA ARG A 115 2.82 -20.69 -4.49
C ARG A 115 2.76 -19.65 -5.61
N ILE A 116 3.53 -18.57 -5.46
CA ILE A 116 3.71 -17.56 -6.51
C ILE A 116 4.64 -18.13 -7.59
N SER A 117 4.19 -18.20 -8.84
CA SER A 117 5.04 -18.67 -9.95
C SER A 117 6.19 -17.70 -10.24
N ASP A 118 7.34 -18.20 -10.71
CA ASP A 118 8.50 -17.34 -10.99
C ASP A 118 8.22 -16.27 -12.06
N ASP A 119 7.35 -16.57 -13.02
CA ASP A 119 6.87 -15.58 -13.99
C ASP A 119 6.09 -14.45 -13.31
N MET A 120 5.17 -14.80 -12.40
CA MET A 120 4.44 -13.81 -11.62
C MET A 120 5.37 -12.99 -10.74
N LYS A 121 6.39 -13.61 -10.11
CA LYS A 121 7.41 -12.87 -9.34
C LYS A 121 8.12 -11.82 -10.17
N ARG A 122 8.50 -12.15 -11.41
CA ARG A 122 9.14 -11.19 -12.32
C ARG A 122 8.21 -10.03 -12.66
N LYS A 123 6.92 -10.31 -12.90
CA LYS A 123 5.90 -9.30 -13.20
C LYS A 123 5.66 -8.36 -12.02
N ILE A 124 5.48 -8.89 -10.81
CA ILE A 124 5.34 -8.10 -9.58
C ILE A 124 6.58 -7.22 -9.37
N LYS A 125 7.78 -7.77 -9.49
CA LYS A 125 9.04 -7.00 -9.31
C LYS A 125 9.19 -5.85 -10.32
N LYS A 126 8.68 -6.03 -11.54
CA LYS A 126 8.70 -5.02 -12.61
C LYS A 126 7.57 -3.99 -12.52
N TYR A 127 6.52 -4.25 -11.74
CA TYR A 127 5.40 -3.32 -11.60
C TYR A 127 5.88 -1.94 -11.08
N LYS A 128 5.46 -0.89 -11.77
CA LYS A 128 5.79 0.49 -11.41
C LYS A 128 4.59 1.39 -11.71
N TYR A 129 4.17 2.12 -10.69
CA TYR A 129 3.24 3.23 -10.82
C TYR A 129 3.80 4.41 -10.05
N GLU A 130 4.05 5.51 -10.76
CA GLU A 130 4.53 6.78 -10.20
C GLU A 130 3.78 7.91 -10.89
N LYS A 131 3.29 8.87 -10.11
CA LYS A 131 2.62 10.07 -10.63
C LYS A 131 3.09 11.28 -9.88
N ASN A 132 3.64 12.26 -10.60
CA ASN A 132 4.11 13.51 -10.03
C ASN A 132 3.12 14.61 -10.38
N TYR A 133 2.88 15.53 -9.45
CA TYR A 133 1.94 16.62 -9.65
C TYR A 133 2.72 17.94 -9.72
N LEU A 134 2.50 18.72 -10.79
CA LEU A 134 3.14 20.02 -11.02
C LEU A 134 4.67 19.98 -10.88
N PHE A 135 5.35 19.09 -11.62
CA PHE A 135 6.81 18.92 -11.51
C PHE A 135 7.29 18.73 -10.06
N PHE A 136 6.57 17.92 -9.27
CA PHE A 136 6.79 17.64 -7.84
C PHE A 136 6.44 18.77 -6.87
N ILE A 137 6.05 19.97 -7.32
CA ILE A 137 5.61 21.07 -6.45
C ILE A 137 4.39 20.67 -5.62
N ARG A 138 3.57 19.75 -6.15
CA ARG A 138 2.39 19.22 -5.48
C ARG A 138 2.57 17.75 -5.05
N GLY A 139 3.83 17.39 -4.83
CA GLY A 139 4.23 16.06 -4.39
C GLY A 139 4.06 14.99 -5.46
N TYR A 140 4.03 13.73 -5.01
CA TYR A 140 3.93 12.57 -5.88
C TYR A 140 3.13 11.43 -5.26
N THR A 141 2.78 10.44 -6.06
CA THR A 141 2.16 9.20 -5.63
C THR A 141 2.94 8.02 -6.17
N SER A 142 3.19 7.02 -5.32
CA SER A 142 3.87 5.77 -5.70
C SER A 142 3.02 4.55 -5.36
N GLY A 143 2.84 3.66 -6.34
CA GLY A 143 2.12 2.40 -6.19
C GLY A 143 3.03 1.30 -5.66
N ARG A 144 2.60 0.59 -4.63
CA ARG A 144 3.31 -0.51 -3.95
C ARG A 144 2.47 -1.78 -4.05
N ILE A 145 3.08 -2.86 -4.52
CA ILE A 145 2.44 -4.18 -4.53
C ILE A 145 3.26 -5.11 -3.65
N ILE A 146 2.56 -5.79 -2.75
CA ILE A 146 3.09 -6.84 -1.90
C ILE A 146 2.20 -8.06 -2.07
N VAL A 147 2.80 -9.18 -2.45
CA VAL A 147 2.12 -10.47 -2.53
C VAL A 147 2.76 -11.38 -1.50
N ILE A 148 1.92 -11.94 -0.64
CA ILE A 148 2.28 -12.75 0.51
C ILE A 148 1.71 -14.14 0.31
N ASP A 149 2.60 -15.08 0.06
CA ASP A 149 2.31 -16.50 0.07
C ASP A 149 2.44 -17.02 1.50
N THR A 150 1.30 -17.34 2.12
CA THR A 150 1.28 -17.84 3.50
C THR A 150 1.62 -19.31 3.62
N GLU A 151 1.51 -20.08 2.53
CA GLU A 151 1.86 -21.51 2.49
C GLU A 151 3.39 -21.70 2.52
N ASN A 152 4.10 -20.95 1.66
CA ASN A 152 5.56 -21.03 1.54
C ASN A 152 6.31 -19.93 2.30
N MET A 153 5.60 -19.06 3.03
CA MET A 153 6.14 -17.88 3.73
C MET A 153 6.98 -16.98 2.81
N GLU A 154 6.57 -16.86 1.55
CA GLU A 154 7.25 -16.06 0.55
C GLU A 154 6.60 -14.68 0.41
N ILE A 155 7.41 -13.64 0.38
CA ILE A 155 6.95 -12.26 0.16
C ILE A 155 7.62 -11.71 -1.08
N VAL A 156 6.80 -11.28 -2.04
CA VAL A 156 7.24 -10.71 -3.30
C VAL A 156 6.73 -9.28 -3.39
N THR A 157 7.63 -8.34 -3.68
CA THR A 157 7.31 -6.92 -3.75
C THR A 157 7.81 -6.31 -5.05
N ASN A 158 7.15 -5.24 -5.49
CA ASN A 158 7.75 -4.33 -6.44
C ASN A 158 8.80 -3.43 -5.74
N LYS A 159 9.55 -2.64 -6.52
CA LYS A 159 10.67 -1.84 -5.99
C LYS A 159 10.26 -0.91 -4.84
N SER A 160 9.13 -0.21 -4.97
CA SER A 160 8.63 0.74 -3.96
C SER A 160 8.08 0.05 -2.70
N GLY A 161 7.63 -1.21 -2.80
CA GLY A 161 7.11 -2.00 -1.68
C GLY A 161 8.17 -2.71 -0.84
N LYS A 162 9.46 -2.67 -1.22
CA LYS A 162 10.55 -3.43 -0.55
C LYS A 162 10.64 -3.18 0.96
N VAL A 163 10.40 -1.95 1.42
CA VAL A 163 10.45 -1.61 2.85
C VAL A 163 9.38 -2.35 3.64
N LEU A 164 8.16 -2.43 3.10
CA LEU A 164 7.05 -3.16 3.72
C LEU A 164 7.29 -4.68 3.69
N GLY A 165 7.93 -5.19 2.64
CA GLY A 165 8.32 -6.61 2.57
C GLY A 165 9.19 -7.06 3.75
N LYS A 166 10.06 -6.18 4.28
CA LYS A 166 10.85 -6.47 5.49
C LYS A 166 9.98 -6.50 6.75
N PHE A 167 9.04 -5.56 6.86
CA PHE A 167 8.10 -5.49 7.98
C PHE A 167 7.25 -6.77 8.06
N TYR A 168 6.65 -7.19 6.95
CA TYR A 168 5.85 -8.42 6.91
C TYR A 168 6.68 -9.67 7.26
N ARG A 169 7.90 -9.78 6.72
CA ARG A 169 8.79 -10.92 7.03
C ARG A 169 9.05 -11.08 8.53
N LYS A 170 9.24 -9.97 9.26
CA LYS A 170 9.41 -10.01 10.73
C LYS A 170 8.19 -10.61 11.44
N ILE A 171 6.97 -10.38 10.93
CA ILE A 171 5.75 -10.95 11.51
C ILE A 171 5.71 -12.47 11.28
N PHE A 172 6.19 -12.97 10.13
CA PHE A 172 6.35 -14.42 9.94
C PHE A 172 7.37 -15.00 10.93
N GLU A 173 8.53 -14.36 11.08
CA GLU A 173 9.61 -14.82 11.95
C GLU A 173 9.19 -14.87 13.43
N GLN A 174 8.47 -13.85 13.92
CA GLN A 174 7.92 -13.83 15.29
C GLN A 174 6.97 -15.00 15.55
N ASN A 175 6.20 -15.42 14.54
CA ASN A 175 5.26 -16.53 14.68
C ASN A 175 5.92 -17.91 14.68
N ASN A 176 7.02 -18.08 13.96
CA ASN A 176 7.77 -19.35 13.97
C ASN A 176 8.58 -19.55 15.25
N ILE A 177 8.79 -18.50 16.06
CA ILE A 177 9.45 -18.59 17.36
C ILE A 177 8.44 -18.95 18.48
N LEU A 178 7.15 -18.70 18.25
CA LEU A 178 6.07 -18.94 19.22
C LEU A 178 5.34 -20.27 19.03
N ASN A 179 5.71 -21.05 18.00
CA ASN A 179 5.23 -22.40 17.70
C ASN A 179 6.38 -23.39 17.80
#